data_AF-A0A0G2JF08-F1
#
_entry.id   AF-A0A0G2JF08-F1
#
_cell.length_a   1.000
_cell.length_b   1.000
_cell.length_c   1.000
_cell.angle_alpha   90.00
_cell.angle_beta   90.00
_cell.angle_gamma   90.00
#
_symmetry.space_group_name_H-M   'P 1'
#
loop_
_entity.id
_entity.type
_entity.pdbx_description
1 polymer ?
#
loop_
_entity_poly.entity_id
_entity_poly.type
_entity_poly.pdbx_seq_one_letter_code
_entity_poly.pdbx_strand_id
1 'polypeptide(L)' 'MVLLTMIARVADGLPLAASMQEDEQSGRDLQQYQSQAKQLFRKLNEQSPTRCTLEAGAMTFQ' A
#
# COMPACT_ATOMS: atom_id res chain seq x y z
N MET A 1 -12.14 7.05 4.34
CA MET A 1 -11.62 6.31 5.51
C MET A 1 -10.27 5.72 5.12
N VAL A 2 -9.31 5.60 6.04
CA VAL A 2 -8.00 5.00 5.76
C VAL A 2 -8.04 3.54 6.19
N LEU A 3 -7.77 2.61 5.26
CA LEU A 3 -7.83 1.18 5.54
C LEU A 3 -6.48 0.60 5.99
N LEU A 4 -5.40 1.13 5.43
CA LEU A 4 -4.05 0.56 5.51
C LEU A 4 -3.02 1.69 5.43
N THR A 5 -1.97 1.60 6.24
CA THR A 5 -0.76 2.43 6.14
C THR A 5 0.46 1.52 6.18
N MET A 6 1.38 1.66 5.23
CA MET A 6 2.62 0.88 5.16
C MET A 6 3.82 1.78 4.87
N ILE A 7 4.91 1.52 5.56
CA ILE A 7 6.21 2.14 5.34
C ILE A 7 7.17 1.03 4.91
N ALA A 8 7.84 1.19 3.78
CA ALA A 8 8.81 0.23 3.26
C ALA A 8 10.05 0.95 2.73
N ARG A 9 11.18 0.24 2.71
CA ARG A 9 12.41 0.72 2.07
C ARG A 9 12.32 0.53 0.57
N VAL A 10 12.52 1.60 -0.20
CA VAL A 10 12.38 1.58 -1.67
C VAL A 10 13.41 0.66 -2.34
N ALA A 11 14.64 0.57 -1.83
CA ALA A 11 15.72 -0.17 -2.46
C ALA A 11 15.45 -1.67 -2.67
N ASP A 12 14.66 -2.28 -1.78
CA ASP A 12 14.38 -3.73 -1.78
C ASP A 12 12.92 -4.08 -1.48
N GLY A 13 12.06 -3.07 -1.26
CA GLY A 13 10.65 -3.26 -0.91
C GLY A 13 10.44 -3.84 0.50
N LEU A 14 11.46 -3.81 1.37
CA LEU A 14 11.37 -4.37 2.72
C LEU A 14 10.38 -3.57 3.58
N PRO A 15 9.30 -4.17 4.12
CA PRO A 15 8.40 -3.50 5.04
C PRO A 15 9.11 -3.13 6.34
N LEU A 16 8.93 -1.89 6.79
CA LEU A 16 9.50 -1.35 8.02
C LEU A 16 8.44 -1.20 9.12
N ALA A 17 7.26 -0.71 8.75
CA ALA A 17 6.13 -0.56 9.66
C ALA A 17 4.81 -0.69 8.89
N ALA A 18 3.77 -1.16 9.55
CA ALA A 18 2.43 -1.22 8.98
C ALA A 18 1.37 -1.04 10.07
N SER A 19 0.25 -0.42 9.70
CA SER A 19 -0.95 -0.32 10.52
C SER A 19 -2.16 -0.61 9.62
N MET A 20 -3.07 -1.44 10.11
CA MET A 20 -4.26 -1.88 9.39
C MET A 20 -5.46 -1.75 10.31
N GLN A 21 -6.54 -1.17 9.80
CA GLN A 21 -7.82 -1.13 10.50
C GLN A 21 -8.65 -2.31 9.99
N GLU A 22 -8.82 -3.32 10.84
CA GLU A 22 -9.65 -4.48 10.56
C GLU A 22 -10.95 -4.35 11.35
N ASP A 23 -12.03 -3.89 10.68
CA ASP A 23 -13.39 -4.18 11.13
C ASP A 23 -13.76 -5.59 10.61
N GLU A 24 -14.57 -6.36 11.36
CA GLU A 24 -14.92 -7.76 11.03
C GLU A 24 -15.44 -7.97 9.59
N GLN A 25 -15.99 -6.92 8.97
CA GLN A 25 -16.53 -6.95 7.62
C GLN A 25 -15.48 -6.76 6.51
N SER A 26 -14.28 -6.22 6.84
CA SER A 26 -13.32 -5.66 5.88
C SER A 26 -12.11 -6.55 5.55
N GLY A 27 -11.97 -7.69 6.25
CA GLY A 27 -10.74 -8.49 6.18
C GLY A 27 -10.37 -9.02 4.79
N ARG A 28 -11.36 -9.35 3.94
CA ARG A 28 -11.09 -9.83 2.57
C ARG A 28 -10.59 -8.72 1.64
N ASP A 29 -11.19 -7.54 1.72
CA ASP A 29 -10.80 -6.40 0.87
C ASP A 29 -9.42 -5.88 1.26
N LEU A 30 -9.11 -5.86 2.56
CA LEU A 30 -7.83 -5.41 3.06
C LEU A 30 -6.66 -6.25 2.53
N GLN A 31 -6.83 -7.58 2.43
CA GLN A 31 -5.79 -8.47 1.89
C GLN A 31 -5.44 -8.15 0.43
N GLN A 32 -6.44 -7.79 -0.38
CA GLN A 32 -6.23 -7.40 -1.78
C GLN A 32 -5.38 -6.11 -1.85
N TYR A 33 -5.75 -5.07 -1.11
CA TYR A 33 -5.01 -3.81 -1.14
C TYR A 33 -3.61 -3.94 -0.53
N GLN A 34 -3.43 -4.79 0.49
CA GLN A 34 -2.10 -5.10 1.01
C GLN A 34 -1.21 -5.76 -0.06
N SER A 35 -1.77 -6.67 -0.88
CA SER A 35 -1.04 -7.29 -1.99
C SER A 35 -0.64 -6.25 -3.05
N GLN A 36 -1.55 -5.36 -3.42
CA GLN A 36 -1.27 -4.26 -4.35
C GLN A 36 -0.18 -3.30 -3.82
N ALA A 37 -0.22 -2.94 -2.53
CA ALA A 37 0.83 -2.13 -1.90
C ALA A 37 2.21 -2.81 -1.97
N LYS A 38 2.28 -4.12 -1.72
CA LYS A 38 3.54 -4.89 -1.86
C LYS A 38 4.04 -4.93 -3.30
N GLN A 39 3.14 -5.00 -4.28
CA GLN A 39 3.52 -4.91 -5.69
C GLN A 39 4.04 -3.52 -6.05
N LEU A 40 3.47 -2.45 -5.48
CA LEU A 40 3.95 -1.09 -5.67
C LEU A 40 5.37 -0.93 -5.11
N PHE A 41 5.64 -1.38 -3.88
CA PHE A 41 6.99 -1.33 -3.30
C PHE A 41 8.05 -2.04 -4.13
N ARG A 42 7.69 -3.11 -4.86
CA ARG A 42 8.61 -3.82 -5.76
C ARG A 42 8.90 -3.07 -7.07
N LYS A 43 8.02 -2.16 -7.48
CA LYS A 43 8.14 -1.39 -8.73
C LYS A 43 8.80 -0.03 -8.53
N LEU A 44 8.70 0.54 -7.32
CA LEU A 44 9.31 1.83 -7.00
C LEU A 44 10.84 1.74 -7.07
N ASN A 45 11.46 2.80 -7.57
CA ASN A 45 12.90 2.95 -7.74
C ASN A 45 13.27 4.44 -7.77
N GLU A 46 14.55 4.76 -7.99
CA GLU A 46 15.07 6.13 -8.01
C GLU A 46 14.47 7.04 -9.10
N GLN A 47 13.87 6.47 -10.14
CA GLN A 47 13.19 7.21 -11.21
C GLN A 47 11.69 7.42 -10.95
N SER A 48 11.16 6.84 -9.88
CA SER A 48 9.75 6.96 -9.54
C SER A 48 9.44 8.37 -9.01
N PRO A 49 8.22 8.89 -9.23
CA PRO A 49 7.81 10.17 -8.67
C PRO A 49 7.91 10.18 -7.14
N THR A 50 8.41 11.28 -6.57
CA THR A 50 8.54 11.43 -5.11
C THR A 50 7.19 11.56 -4.39
N ARG A 51 6.13 11.94 -5.13
CA ARG A 51 4.73 11.99 -4.68
C ARG A 51 3.84 11.52 -5.82
N CYS A 52 2.90 10.64 -5.53
CA CYS A 52 1.97 10.10 -6.50
C CYS A 52 0.67 9.71 -5.80
N THR A 53 -0.42 9.70 -6.56
CA THR A 53 -1.71 9.20 -6.11
C THR A 53 -2.19 8.21 -7.16
N LEU A 54 -2.57 7.00 -6.76
CA LEU A 54 -2.97 5.92 -7.67
C LEU A 54 -4.39 5.47 -7.35
N GLU A 55 -5.24 5.44 -8.38
CA GLU A 55 -6.61 4.96 -8.27
C GLU A 55 -6.65 3.42 -8.31
N ALA A 56 -7.46 2.83 -7.43
CA ALA A 56 -7.67 1.38 -7.32
C ALA A 56 -9.17 1.08 -7.13
N GLY A 57 -9.98 1.48 -8.11
CA GLY A 57 -11.43 1.34 -8.06
C GLY A 57 -12.05 2.31 -7.06
N ALA A 58 -12.74 1.79 -6.05
CA ALA A 58 -13.34 2.62 -4.99
C ALA A 58 -12.31 3.16 -3.96
N MET A 59 -11.04 2.78 -4.09
CA MET A 59 -9.95 3.16 -3.18
C MET A 59 -8.85 3.93 -3.90
N THR A 60 -7.97 4.55 -3.13
CA THR A 60 -6.85 5.35 -3.63
C THR A 60 -5.60 5.12 -2.76
N PHE A 61 -4.45 4.87 -3.39
CA PHE A 61 -3.14 4.86 -2.73
C PHE A 61 -2.50 6.25 -2.81
N GLN A 62 -1.87 6.68 -1.71
CA GLN A 62 -1.18 7.96 -1.55
C GLN A 62 0.18 7.76 -0.88
#